data_AF-A0A8J2VLD7-F1
#
_entry.id   AF-A0A8J2VLD7-F1
#
_cell.length_a   1.000
_cell.length_b   1.000
_cell.length_c   1.000
_cell.angle_alpha   90.00
_cell.angle_beta   90.00
_cell.angle_gamma   90.00
#
_symmetry.space_group_name_H-M   'P 1'
#
loop_
_entity.id
_entity.type
_entity.pdbx_description
1 polymer ?
#
loop_
_entity_poly.entity_id
_entity_poly.type
_entity_poly.pdbx_seq_one_letter_code
_entity_poly.pdbx_strand_id
1 'polypeptide(L)'
;MGFVASYGPGDKVKFERANNGREYVTRVAIGFDDDVLSTVSVVSALSILGGGNYEFVFWIAEATDGVDRSHWNGAQTKLLLPDREARNLALFAACGSVEVLLQDAKPDVIYQNTHGSYMPVTALVKHEMLNDQFRKNGYVVDAPTERHGRLSWRMERVT
;
A
#
# COMPACT_ATOMS: atom_id res chain seq x y z
N MET A 1 -5.66 -2.96 -23.49
CA MET A 1 -5.77 -2.83 -22.04
C MET A 1 -5.85 -1.35 -21.75
N GLY A 2 -7.03 -0.85 -21.39
CA GLY A 2 -7.31 0.57 -21.18
C GLY A 2 -7.65 0.82 -19.72
N PHE A 3 -6.65 1.16 -18.90
CA PHE A 3 -6.90 1.59 -17.53
C PHE A 3 -7.56 2.97 -17.52
N VAL A 4 -8.75 3.07 -16.93
CA VAL A 4 -9.48 4.32 -16.72
C VAL A 4 -9.42 4.68 -15.24
N ALA A 5 -8.77 5.81 -14.94
CA ALA A 5 -8.62 6.27 -13.57
C ALA A 5 -9.96 6.70 -12.97
N SER A 6 -10.23 6.29 -11.72
CA SER A 6 -11.43 6.70 -10.99
C SER A 6 -11.33 8.11 -10.40
N TYR A 7 -10.11 8.67 -10.32
CA TYR A 7 -9.83 9.97 -9.73
C TYR A 7 -8.84 10.75 -10.58
N GLY A 8 -9.06 12.07 -10.65
CA GLY A 8 -8.14 13.05 -11.20
C GLY A 8 -7.49 13.93 -10.13
N PRO A 9 -6.62 14.87 -10.54
CA PRO A 9 -5.99 15.82 -9.64
C PRO A 9 -7.02 16.65 -8.86
N GLY A 10 -6.96 16.61 -7.53
CA GLY A 10 -7.82 17.38 -6.64
C GLY A 10 -9.12 16.67 -6.20
N ASP A 11 -9.40 15.48 -6.74
CA ASP A 11 -10.57 14.71 -6.35
C ASP A 11 -10.46 14.17 -4.91
N LYS A 12 -11.62 14.04 -4.26
CA LYS A 12 -11.71 13.37 -2.96
C LYS A 12 -11.69 11.86 -3.15
N VAL A 13 -10.63 11.23 -2.68
CA VAL A 13 -10.50 9.76 -2.67
C VAL A 13 -11.36 9.18 -1.55
N LYS A 14 -12.14 8.14 -1.88
CA LYS A 14 -12.96 7.41 -0.89
C LYS A 14 -12.19 6.18 -0.41
N PHE A 15 -12.00 6.08 0.90
CA PHE A 15 -11.38 4.93 1.55
C PHE A 15 -12.46 4.04 2.15
N GLU A 16 -12.61 2.84 1.62
CA GLU A 16 -13.38 1.79 2.27
C GLU A 16 -12.54 1.22 3.41
N ARG A 17 -13.17 0.97 4.56
CA ARG A 17 -12.49 0.56 5.79
C ARG A 17 -13.13 -0.70 6.34
N ALA A 18 -12.29 -1.63 6.78
CA ALA A 18 -12.71 -2.81 7.53
C ALA A 18 -11.72 -3.04 8.67
N ASN A 19 -12.21 -3.45 9.85
CA ASN A 19 -11.35 -3.84 10.95
C ASN A 19 -12.01 -4.93 11.81
N ASN A 20 -11.18 -5.72 12.49
CA ASN A 20 -11.61 -6.71 13.47
C ASN A 20 -10.83 -6.62 14.81
N GLY A 21 -10.14 -5.49 15.04
CA GLY A 21 -9.30 -5.25 16.23
C GLY A 21 -7.93 -5.94 16.19
N ARG A 22 -7.67 -6.84 15.24
CA ARG A 22 -6.35 -7.44 14.98
C ARG A 22 -5.80 -7.06 13.62
N GLU A 23 -6.67 -6.70 12.71
CA GLU A 23 -6.33 -6.28 11.36
C GLU A 23 -7.19 -5.08 11.00
N TYR A 24 -6.54 -4.09 10.38
CA TYR A 24 -7.14 -2.88 9.87
C TYR A 24 -6.84 -2.83 8.39
N VAL A 25 -7.88 -2.75 7.55
CA VAL A 25 -7.75 -2.79 6.10
C VAL A 25 -8.41 -1.56 5.50
N THR A 26 -7.75 -1.00 4.48
CA THR A 26 -8.33 0.00 3.61
C THR A 26 -8.35 -0.51 2.18
N ARG A 27 -9.41 -0.19 1.44
CA ARG A 27 -9.51 -0.39 0.00
C ARG A 27 -9.85 0.93 -0.68
N VAL A 28 -9.15 1.21 -1.77
CA VAL A 28 -9.35 2.38 -2.62
C VAL A 28 -9.45 1.91 -4.05
N ALA A 29 -10.62 2.08 -4.68
CA ALA A 29 -10.76 1.84 -6.12
C ALA A 29 -10.00 2.92 -6.88
N ILE A 30 -8.97 2.57 -7.64
CA ILE A 30 -8.13 3.54 -8.37
C ILE A 30 -8.51 3.64 -9.84
N GLY A 31 -9.20 2.65 -10.38
CA GLY A 31 -9.63 2.65 -11.75
C GLY A 31 -10.35 1.38 -12.14
N PHE A 32 -10.62 1.28 -13.43
CA PHE A 32 -11.28 0.16 -14.06
C PHE A 32 -10.56 -0.17 -15.37
N ASP A 33 -10.51 -1.45 -15.74
CA ASP A 33 -10.03 -1.89 -17.05
C ASP A 33 -11.24 -2.19 -17.94
N ASP A 34 -11.45 -1.34 -18.93
CA ASP A 34 -12.60 -1.43 -19.84
C ASP A 34 -12.58 -2.69 -20.72
N ASP A 35 -11.41 -3.28 -20.98
CA ASP A 35 -11.30 -4.42 -21.89
C ASP A 35 -11.72 -5.74 -21.22
N VAL A 36 -11.46 -5.87 -19.92
CA VAL A 36 -11.75 -7.08 -19.13
C VAL A 36 -12.83 -6.86 -18.06
N LEU A 37 -13.42 -5.66 -18.05
CA LEU A 37 -14.42 -5.21 -17.09
C LEU A 37 -14.00 -5.42 -15.62
N SER A 38 -12.72 -5.12 -15.31
CA SER A 38 -12.15 -5.36 -13.98
C SER A 38 -12.04 -4.08 -13.16
N THR A 39 -12.41 -4.13 -11.88
CA THR A 39 -12.14 -3.02 -10.94
C THR A 39 -10.75 -3.18 -10.36
N VAL A 40 -9.94 -2.12 -10.45
CA VAL A 40 -8.60 -2.09 -9.91
C VAL A 40 -8.59 -1.26 -8.63
N SER A 41 -8.06 -1.83 -7.55
CA SER A 41 -7.99 -1.19 -6.24
C SER A 41 -6.60 -1.28 -5.64
N VAL A 42 -6.25 -0.30 -4.81
CA VAL A 42 -5.17 -0.43 -3.84
C VAL A 42 -5.78 -0.94 -2.54
N VAL A 43 -5.21 -2.01 -2.01
CA VAL A 43 -5.56 -2.54 -0.69
C VAL A 43 -4.34 -2.40 0.20
N SER A 44 -4.53 -1.82 1.38
CA SER A 44 -3.47 -1.69 2.39
C SER A 44 -3.98 -2.20 3.73
N ALA A 45 -3.10 -2.84 4.50
CA ALA A 45 -3.44 -3.40 5.80
C ALA A 45 -2.38 -3.10 6.85
N LEU A 46 -2.85 -2.94 8.10
CA LEU A 46 -2.06 -3.09 9.32
C LEU A 46 -2.55 -4.36 10.03
N SER A 47 -1.70 -5.38 10.05
CA SER A 47 -2.02 -6.68 10.67
C SER A 47 -1.17 -6.88 11.91
N ILE A 48 -1.78 -7.29 13.03
CA ILE A 48 -1.07 -7.49 14.28
C ILE A 48 -0.03 -8.62 14.15
N LEU A 49 1.19 -8.33 14.57
CA LEU A 49 2.27 -9.28 14.79
C LEU A 49 2.29 -9.73 16.26
N GLY A 50 3.01 -10.81 16.53
CA GLY A 50 3.28 -11.22 17.91
C GLY A 50 3.88 -10.06 18.73
N GLY A 51 3.42 -9.93 19.98
CA GLY A 51 3.91 -8.90 20.90
C GLY A 51 3.26 -7.51 20.74
N GLY A 52 2.16 -7.39 20.00
CA GLY A 52 1.40 -6.13 19.87
C GLY A 52 1.92 -5.15 18.81
N ASN A 53 2.98 -5.53 18.10
CA ASN A 53 3.47 -4.80 16.95
C ASN A 53 2.55 -5.00 15.75
N TYR A 54 2.66 -4.17 14.72
CA TYR A 54 1.90 -4.33 13.47
C TYR A 54 2.81 -4.49 12.27
N GLU A 55 2.34 -5.16 11.23
CA GLU A 55 2.96 -5.16 9.91
C GLU A 55 2.10 -4.32 8.95
N PHE A 56 2.73 -3.38 8.26
CA PHE A 56 2.13 -2.68 7.14
C PHE A 56 2.43 -3.39 5.83
N VAL A 57 1.38 -3.71 5.09
CA VAL A 57 1.45 -4.25 3.73
C VAL A 57 0.48 -3.52 2.81
N PHE A 58 0.79 -3.49 1.52
CA PHE A 58 -0.16 -3.07 0.49
C PHE A 58 0.04 -3.86 -0.80
N TRP A 59 -1.03 -4.01 -1.56
CA TRP A 59 -1.04 -4.68 -2.85
C TRP A 59 -2.09 -4.06 -3.78
N ILE A 60 -2.01 -4.40 -5.06
CA ILE A 60 -3.06 -4.05 -6.03
C ILE A 60 -4.01 -5.24 -6.13
N ALA A 61 -5.30 -4.98 -6.00
CA ALA A 61 -6.35 -5.96 -6.21
C ALA A 61 -7.04 -5.70 -7.56
N GLU A 62 -7.22 -6.74 -8.35
CA GLU A 62 -8.02 -6.77 -9.57
C GLU A 62 -9.26 -7.63 -9.29
N ALA A 63 -10.46 -7.08 -9.46
CA ALA A 63 -11.71 -7.80 -9.27
C ALA A 63 -12.48 -7.91 -10.60
N THR A 64 -12.72 -9.13 -11.07
CA THR A 64 -13.50 -9.43 -12.28
C THR A 64 -14.46 -10.58 -12.00
N ASP A 65 -15.76 -10.41 -12.26
CA ASP A 65 -16.78 -11.48 -12.21
C ASP A 65 -16.67 -12.43 -11.01
N GLY A 66 -16.51 -11.87 -9.80
CA GLY A 66 -16.43 -12.63 -8.55
C GLY A 66 -15.08 -13.29 -8.28
N VAL A 67 -14.05 -13.02 -9.10
CA VAL A 67 -12.66 -13.43 -8.89
C VAL A 67 -11.83 -12.23 -8.49
N ASP A 68 -11.23 -12.30 -7.30
CA ASP A 68 -10.26 -11.32 -6.82
C ASP A 68 -8.83 -11.84 -7.01
N ARG A 69 -8.00 -11.08 -7.71
CA ARG A 69 -6.56 -11.34 -7.88
C ARG A 69 -5.75 -10.29 -7.13
N SER A 70 -4.70 -10.76 -6.46
CA SER A 70 -3.80 -9.89 -5.69
C SER A 70 -2.42 -9.82 -6.33
N HIS A 71 -1.93 -8.60 -6.55
CA HIS A 71 -0.65 -8.31 -7.19
C HIS A 71 0.26 -7.59 -6.19
N TRP A 72 1.31 -8.28 -5.74
CA TRP A 72 2.16 -7.87 -4.61
C TRP A 72 3.45 -7.19 -5.05
N ASN A 73 3.82 -7.28 -6.32
CA ASN A 73 5.05 -6.71 -6.83
C ASN A 73 4.85 -5.93 -8.13
N GLY A 74 5.81 -5.04 -8.43
CA GLY A 74 5.75 -4.17 -9.59
C GLY A 74 5.81 -4.90 -10.94
N ALA A 75 6.34 -6.13 -10.98
CA ALA A 75 6.34 -6.91 -12.21
C ALA A 75 4.93 -7.41 -12.56
N GLN A 76 4.16 -7.79 -11.54
CA GLN A 76 2.76 -8.22 -11.68
C GLN A 76 1.83 -7.05 -12.03
N THR A 77 2.10 -5.85 -11.53
CA THR A 77 1.21 -4.69 -11.72
C THR A 77 1.49 -3.88 -12.98
N LYS A 78 2.63 -4.08 -13.65
CA LYS A 78 2.99 -3.33 -14.87
C LYS A 78 2.01 -3.52 -16.03
N LEU A 79 1.40 -4.70 -16.14
CA LEU A 79 0.40 -4.96 -17.18
C LEU A 79 -0.93 -4.27 -16.86
N LEU A 80 -1.28 -4.23 -15.57
CA LEU A 80 -2.53 -3.62 -15.08
C LEU A 80 -2.46 -2.09 -14.97
N LEU A 81 -1.28 -1.54 -14.68
CA LEU A 81 -0.99 -0.12 -14.53
C LEU A 81 0.12 0.26 -15.54
N PRO A 82 -0.20 0.35 -16.84
CA PRO A 82 0.79 0.40 -17.92
C PRO A 82 1.53 1.73 -17.99
N ASP A 83 0.87 2.83 -17.66
CA ASP A 83 1.46 4.17 -17.70
C ASP A 83 1.92 4.65 -16.32
N ARG A 84 2.66 5.76 -16.32
CA ARG A 84 3.24 6.33 -15.09
C ARG A 84 2.17 6.98 -14.21
N GLU A 85 1.12 7.54 -14.80
CA GLU A 85 0.07 8.24 -14.07
C GLU A 85 -0.76 7.26 -13.24
N ALA A 86 -1.17 6.13 -13.82
CA ALA A 86 -1.85 5.04 -13.14
C ALA A 86 -1.03 4.49 -11.96
N ARG A 87 0.29 4.31 -12.15
CA ARG A 87 1.19 3.87 -11.08
C ARG A 87 1.37 4.92 -9.99
N ASN A 88 1.43 6.21 -10.35
CA ASN A 88 1.48 7.30 -9.38
C ASN A 88 0.18 7.40 -8.59
N LEU A 89 -0.97 7.21 -9.22
CA LEU A 89 -2.28 7.18 -8.56
C LEU A 89 -2.35 6.03 -7.55
N ALA A 90 -1.88 4.84 -7.93
CA ALA A 90 -1.81 3.70 -7.01
C ALA A 90 -0.93 3.99 -5.79
N LEU A 91 0.24 4.62 -5.99
CA LEU A 91 1.12 5.01 -4.89
C LEU A 91 0.51 6.11 -4.02
N PHE A 92 -0.15 7.09 -4.63
CA PHE A 92 -0.87 8.15 -3.91
C PHE A 92 -1.97 7.56 -3.02
N ALA A 93 -2.76 6.63 -3.55
CA ALA A 93 -3.78 5.92 -2.78
C ALA A 93 -3.17 5.10 -1.63
N ALA A 94 -2.05 4.40 -1.86
CA ALA A 94 -1.35 3.68 -0.80
C ALA A 94 -0.85 4.61 0.32
N CYS A 95 -0.28 5.77 -0.03
CA CYS A 95 0.11 6.78 0.96
C CYS A 95 -1.11 7.34 1.72
N GLY A 96 -2.22 7.64 1.03
CA GLY A 96 -3.45 8.06 1.71
C GLY A 96 -4.00 7.00 2.66
N SER A 97 -3.89 5.71 2.28
CA SER A 97 -4.27 4.58 3.12
C SER A 97 -3.47 4.51 4.41
N VAL A 98 -2.18 4.87 4.41
CA VAL A 98 -1.35 4.91 5.62
C VAL A 98 -1.98 5.86 6.64
N GLU A 99 -2.34 7.08 6.25
CA GLU A 99 -2.97 8.05 7.18
C GLU A 99 -4.25 7.49 7.80
N VAL A 100 -5.14 6.94 6.96
CA VAL A 100 -6.41 6.36 7.41
C VAL A 100 -6.18 5.21 8.39
N LEU A 101 -5.27 4.28 8.07
CA LEU A 101 -4.95 3.14 8.92
C LEU A 101 -4.35 3.57 10.27
N LEU A 102 -3.49 4.59 10.27
CA LEU A 102 -2.85 5.07 11.49
C LEU A 102 -3.80 5.81 12.42
N GLN A 103 -4.83 6.48 11.88
CA GLN A 103 -5.89 7.12 12.66
C GLN A 103 -6.74 6.09 13.41
N ASP A 104 -7.01 4.94 12.77
CA ASP A 104 -7.86 3.88 13.32
C ASP A 104 -7.10 2.95 14.29
N ALA A 105 -5.94 2.43 13.88
CA ALA A 105 -5.21 1.40 14.62
C ALA A 105 -4.32 1.95 15.74
N LYS A 106 -3.81 3.16 15.53
CA LYS A 106 -2.85 3.85 16.40
C LYS A 106 -1.74 2.97 17.01
N PRO A 107 -0.98 2.19 16.22
CA PRO A 107 0.03 1.30 16.77
C PRO A 107 1.23 2.08 17.35
N ASP A 108 1.90 1.47 18.33
CA ASP A 108 3.16 1.99 18.88
C ASP A 108 4.33 1.67 17.96
N VAL A 109 4.35 0.44 17.40
CA VAL A 109 5.41 -0.06 16.53
C VAL A 109 4.82 -0.73 15.30
N ILE A 110 5.36 -0.38 14.14
CA ILE A 110 5.00 -0.93 12.83
C ILE A 110 6.27 -1.44 12.16
N TYR A 111 6.14 -2.55 11.44
CA TYR A 111 7.15 -3.06 10.54
C TYR A 111 6.64 -3.00 9.10
N GLN A 112 7.52 -2.65 8.17
CA GLN A 112 7.25 -2.76 6.75
C GLN A 112 8.33 -3.61 6.11
N ASN A 113 7.94 -4.54 5.25
CA ASN A 113 8.87 -5.44 4.57
C ASN A 113 8.75 -5.33 3.05
N THR A 114 9.86 -5.53 2.35
CA THR A 114 9.82 -5.77 0.90
C THR A 114 9.31 -7.18 0.61
N HIS A 115 8.34 -7.32 -0.29
CA HIS A 115 7.83 -8.63 -0.69
C HIS A 115 8.82 -9.44 -1.59
N GLY A 116 9.83 -8.78 -2.17
CA GLY A 116 10.88 -9.40 -2.99
C GLY A 116 12.28 -9.28 -2.38
N SER A 117 13.19 -10.15 -2.80
CA SER A 117 14.63 -10.04 -2.49
C SER A 117 15.37 -9.29 -3.60
N TYR A 118 16.44 -8.59 -3.24
CA TYR A 118 17.37 -7.89 -4.15
C TYR A 118 16.65 -6.92 -5.09
N MET A 119 15.71 -6.13 -4.55
CA MET A 119 14.96 -5.18 -5.35
C MET A 119 15.87 -4.09 -5.91
N PRO A 120 15.65 -3.64 -7.16
CA PRO A 120 16.42 -2.53 -7.72
C PRO A 120 16.13 -1.26 -6.93
N VAL A 121 17.12 -0.35 -6.85
CA VAL A 121 17.01 0.92 -6.10
C VAL A 121 15.78 1.73 -6.51
N THR A 122 15.42 1.72 -7.80
CA THR A 122 14.23 2.41 -8.31
C THR A 122 12.91 1.87 -7.72
N ALA A 123 12.86 0.58 -7.34
CA ALA A 123 11.70 0.00 -6.66
C ALA A 123 11.62 0.36 -5.18
N LEU A 124 12.69 0.90 -4.59
CA LEU A 124 12.71 1.37 -3.20
C LEU A 124 12.09 2.76 -3.04
N VAL A 125 11.98 3.55 -4.11
CA VAL A 125 11.40 4.90 -4.06
C VAL A 125 9.99 4.91 -3.46
N LYS A 126 9.16 3.90 -3.75
CA LYS A 126 7.82 3.79 -3.15
C LYS A 126 7.86 3.57 -1.63
N HIS A 127 8.88 2.85 -1.14
CA HIS A 127 9.05 2.61 0.30
C HIS A 127 9.45 3.90 0.99
N GLU A 128 10.34 4.70 0.40
CA GLU A 128 10.67 6.02 0.94
C GLU A 128 9.46 6.96 0.99
N MET A 129 8.61 6.96 -0.04
CA MET A 129 7.37 7.76 -0.02
C MET A 129 6.38 7.31 1.07
N LEU A 130 6.29 6.00 1.33
CA LEU A 130 5.48 5.47 2.43
C LEU A 130 6.10 5.82 3.79
N ASN A 131 7.42 5.71 3.93
CA ASN A 131 8.16 6.11 5.12
C ASN A 131 7.94 7.58 5.46
N ASP A 132 7.96 8.46 4.45
CA ASP A 132 7.65 9.87 4.63
C ASP A 132 6.22 10.10 5.13
N GLN A 133 5.27 9.25 4.71
CA GLN A 133 3.91 9.33 5.22
C GLN A 133 3.83 8.88 6.69
N PHE A 134 4.55 7.84 7.10
CA PHE A 134 4.66 7.48 8.52
C PHE A 134 5.28 8.63 9.33
N ARG A 135 6.35 9.27 8.84
CA ARG A 135 6.98 10.43 9.49
C ARG A 135 6.01 11.58 9.70
N LYS A 136 5.24 11.94 8.66
CA LYS A 136 4.20 12.97 8.74
C LYS A 136 3.10 12.66 9.76
N ASN A 137 2.89 11.39 10.06
CA ASN A 137 1.91 10.91 11.04
C ASN A 137 2.52 10.64 12.43
N GLY A 138 3.68 11.22 12.72
CA GLY A 138 4.28 11.21 14.06
C GLY A 138 5.07 9.95 14.38
N TYR A 139 5.66 9.28 13.37
CA TYR A 139 6.54 8.14 13.59
C TYR A 139 8.00 8.48 13.28
N VAL A 140 8.92 7.94 14.06
CA VAL A 140 10.33 7.79 13.65
C VAL A 140 10.42 6.54 12.78
N VAL A 141 11.15 6.64 11.67
CA VAL A 141 11.39 5.50 10.76
C VAL A 141 12.89 5.22 10.76
N ASP A 142 13.25 4.04 11.25
CA ASP A 142 14.64 3.58 11.30
C ASP A 142 15.18 3.30 9.90
N ALA A 143 16.51 3.28 9.78
CA ALA A 143 17.16 2.78 8.56
C ALA A 143 16.78 1.31 8.32
N PRO A 144 16.58 0.88 7.07
CA PRO A 144 16.20 -0.49 6.79
C PRO A 144 17.29 -1.47 7.23
N THR A 145 16.86 -2.57 7.83
CA THR A 145 17.71 -3.74 8.05
C THR A 145 17.56 -4.70 6.88
N GLU A 146 18.68 -5.26 6.39
CA GLU A 146 18.67 -6.22 5.31
C GLU A 146 18.79 -7.66 5.83
N ARG A 147 17.95 -8.56 5.33
CA ARG A 147 18.06 -10.00 5.54
C ARG A 147 17.68 -10.76 4.27
N HIS A 148 18.62 -11.54 3.73
CA HIS A 148 18.44 -12.33 2.51
C HIS A 148 17.92 -11.50 1.31
N GLY A 149 18.46 -10.29 1.15
CA GLY A 149 18.05 -9.35 0.10
C GLY A 149 16.72 -8.66 0.34
N ARG A 150 16.02 -8.92 1.45
CA ARG A 150 14.80 -8.20 1.83
C ARG A 150 15.15 -7.07 2.78
N LEU A 151 14.47 -5.94 2.61
CA LEU A 151 14.59 -4.81 3.51
C LEU A 151 13.39 -4.75 4.45
N SER A 152 13.67 -4.44 5.71
CA SER A 152 12.68 -4.25 6.76
C SER A 152 12.90 -2.91 7.44
N TRP A 153 11.85 -2.10 7.49
CA TRP A 153 11.82 -0.84 8.24
C TRP A 153 11.01 -1.04 9.51
N ARG A 154 11.51 -0.46 10.60
CA ARG A 154 10.79 -0.32 11.84
C ARG A 154 10.34 1.14 11.97
N MET A 155 9.08 1.34 12.28
CA MET A 155 8.49 2.64 12.58
C MET A 155 7.99 2.66 14.02
N GLU A 156 8.34 3.68 14.80
CA GLU A 156 7.92 3.84 16.19
C GLU A 156 7.24 5.18 16.39
N ARG A 157 6.10 5.18 17.06
CA ARG A 157 5.32 6.40 17.34
C ARG A 157 6.09 7.29 18.31
N VAL A 158 6.20 8.57 17.97
CA VAL A 158 6.70 9.59 18.89
C VAL A 158 5.59 9.92 19.88
N THR A 159 5.80 9.58 21.15
CA THR A 159 4.92 9.93 22.27
C THR A 159 5.02 11.41 22.63
#